data_AF-A0A9E3RID1-F1
#
_entry.id   AF-A0A9E3RID1-F1
#
_cell.length_a   1.000
_cell.length_b   1.000
_cell.length_c   1.000
_cell.angle_alpha   90.00
_cell.angle_beta   90.00
_cell.angle_gamma   90.00
#
_symmetry.space_group_name_H-M   'P 1'
#
loop_
_entity.id
_entity.type
_entity.pdbx_description
1 polymer ?
#
loop_
_entity_poly.entity_id
_entity_poly.type
_entity_poly.pdbx_seq_one_letter_code
_entity_poly.pdbx_strand_id
1 'polypeptide(L)'
;MKTKTIICAMLITTGMVMHAQSPFSSNKQSLLLSNAQTGASERWVSLFAPGGLTSNYRLILPATAPSTGQFLNIASISGSDYTTQWITPLTGNGTSTQVAYWSSSSGLSSSSSLYWDNTNGRLGIGTSTPAQKLEVMNGNILLNNNNNTSAELRIAEPSTSGSNYTAFKTQPQSSDITYTLPDALPTINGSVLAGTTSGVLSWSSPWSLGNIIRFARKTTDESVSNSTLQNDDHLSFTVDTNEVWEIDGVLNMDCSSTSQGGIKLAFAGPTGSTINVHVFILAGYNTQSTDEIRLILDTPGTALGWTSVKSNNAVYIKGIFTTSTTAGTLQLQWALNNGSSETTTVKQNSYIKLLRIQ
;
A
#
# COMPACT_ATOMS: atom_id res chain seq x y z
N MET A 1 75.36 -13.26 -65.56
CA MET A 1 75.21 -14.23 -64.45
C MET A 1 75.25 -13.44 -63.15
N LYS A 2 74.11 -13.32 -62.44
CA LYS A 2 74.07 -12.77 -61.08
C LYS A 2 73.76 -13.93 -60.14
N THR A 3 74.76 -14.32 -59.37
CA THR A 3 74.72 -15.44 -58.42
C THR A 3 73.72 -15.09 -57.30
N LYS A 4 72.64 -15.87 -57.18
CA LYS A 4 71.73 -15.77 -56.03
C LYS A 4 72.28 -16.66 -54.92
N THR A 5 72.83 -16.04 -53.89
CA THR A 5 73.16 -16.72 -52.63
C THR A 5 71.86 -17.09 -51.92
N ILE A 6 71.59 -18.39 -51.81
CA ILE A 6 70.46 -18.93 -51.06
C ILE A 6 70.95 -19.18 -49.64
N ILE A 7 70.57 -18.32 -48.70
CA ILE A 7 70.75 -18.58 -47.27
C ILE A 7 69.50 -19.31 -46.79
N CYS A 8 69.59 -20.64 -46.70
CA CYS A 8 68.59 -21.46 -46.02
C CYS A 8 68.97 -21.46 -44.53
N ALA A 9 68.39 -20.56 -43.74
CA ALA A 9 68.57 -20.58 -42.29
C ALA A 9 67.64 -21.65 -41.70
N MET A 10 68.18 -22.85 -41.50
CA MET A 10 67.54 -23.93 -40.77
C MET A 10 67.94 -23.78 -39.29
N LEU A 11 67.02 -23.32 -38.45
CA LEU A 11 67.18 -23.39 -36.99
C LEU A 11 66.15 -24.40 -36.45
N ILE A 12 66.64 -25.60 -36.12
CA ILE A 12 65.85 -26.66 -35.48
C ILE A 12 66.10 -26.59 -33.98
N THR A 13 65.08 -26.24 -33.21
CA THR A 13 64.88 -26.82 -31.88
C THR A 13 63.39 -27.05 -31.66
N THR A 14 63.04 -28.33 -31.49
CA THR A 14 61.77 -28.90 -30.98
C THR A 14 60.47 -28.13 -31.31
N GLY A 15 59.82 -28.49 -32.43
CA GLY A 15 58.35 -28.46 -32.51
C GLY A 15 57.68 -27.66 -33.63
N MET A 16 58.37 -26.78 -34.36
CA MET A 16 57.79 -26.06 -35.51
C MET A 16 58.79 -25.95 -36.65
N VAL A 17 58.39 -26.40 -37.85
CA VAL A 17 59.16 -26.23 -39.08
C VAL A 17 58.52 -25.11 -39.89
N MET A 18 59.20 -23.98 -40.04
CA MET A 18 58.79 -22.93 -40.98
C MET A 18 59.29 -23.30 -42.38
N HIS A 19 58.39 -23.82 -43.22
CA HIS A 19 58.66 -24.00 -44.64
C HIS A 19 58.20 -22.77 -45.43
N ALA A 20 59.14 -21.89 -45.80
CA ALA A 20 58.93 -20.99 -46.93
C ALA A 20 59.16 -21.79 -48.23
N GLN A 21 58.13 -22.45 -48.75
CA GLN A 21 58.26 -23.19 -50.00
C GLN A 21 58.32 -22.23 -51.21
N SER A 22 59.41 -22.30 -51.96
CA SER A 22 59.45 -21.91 -53.38
C SER A 22 59.09 -23.15 -54.23
N PRO A 23 58.51 -23.03 -55.44
CA PRO A 23 58.56 -21.84 -56.29
C PRO A 23 57.46 -20.84 -55.98
N PHE A 24 57.84 -19.56 -55.99
CA PHE A 24 56.90 -18.45 -56.05
C PHE A 24 56.11 -18.56 -57.35
N SER A 25 54.97 -19.26 -57.33
CA SER A 25 53.94 -19.00 -58.33
C SER A 25 53.47 -17.57 -58.11
N SER A 26 53.26 -16.83 -59.19
CA SER A 26 52.94 -15.39 -59.16
C SER A 26 51.70 -15.02 -58.34
N ASN A 27 50.92 -15.99 -57.83
CA ASN A 27 49.60 -15.75 -57.26
C ASN A 27 49.33 -16.26 -55.83
N LYS A 28 50.23 -16.99 -55.14
CA LYS A 28 49.97 -17.39 -53.73
C LYS A 28 51.27 -17.51 -52.91
N GLN A 29 51.55 -16.51 -52.08
CA GLN A 29 52.57 -16.57 -51.02
C GLN A 29 51.88 -16.91 -49.70
N SER A 30 52.08 -18.12 -49.18
CA SER A 30 51.58 -18.51 -47.87
C SER A 30 52.69 -18.95 -46.94
N LEU A 31 52.57 -18.55 -45.67
CA LEU A 31 53.37 -19.15 -44.60
C LEU A 31 52.66 -20.43 -44.17
N LEU A 32 53.32 -21.57 -44.38
CA LEU A 32 52.82 -22.88 -43.97
C LEU A 32 53.35 -23.21 -42.57
N LEU A 33 52.41 -23.52 -41.68
CA LEU A 33 52.66 -24.02 -40.33
C LEU A 33 52.17 -25.47 -40.31
N SER A 34 53.08 -26.43 -40.49
CA SER A 34 52.76 -27.85 -40.38
C SER A 34 53.12 -28.41 -39.01
N ASN A 35 52.35 -29.41 -38.58
CA ASN A 35 52.67 -30.19 -37.39
C ASN A 35 52.84 -31.66 -37.78
N ALA A 36 54.00 -32.23 -37.47
CA ALA A 36 54.27 -33.64 -37.67
C ALA A 36 53.53 -34.43 -36.58
N GLN A 37 52.47 -35.14 -36.96
CA GLN A 37 51.78 -36.06 -36.07
C GLN A 37 52.28 -37.49 -36.30
N THR A 38 52.65 -38.18 -35.23
CA THR A 38 53.05 -39.60 -35.28
C THR A 38 51.91 -40.44 -35.86
N GLY A 39 52.15 -41.05 -37.03
CA GLY A 39 51.21 -41.98 -37.66
C GLY A 39 50.12 -41.36 -38.54
N ALA A 40 50.18 -40.06 -38.88
CA ALA A 40 49.21 -39.42 -39.78
C ALA A 40 49.89 -38.57 -40.87
N SER A 41 49.16 -38.34 -41.97
CA SER A 41 49.56 -37.39 -43.03
C SER A 41 49.74 -35.98 -42.47
N GLU A 42 50.71 -35.22 -42.99
CA GLU A 42 51.01 -33.85 -42.57
C GLU A 42 49.75 -32.97 -42.63
N ARG A 43 49.39 -32.37 -41.48
CA ARG A 43 48.33 -31.37 -41.39
C ARG A 43 48.97 -30.00 -41.23
N TRP A 44 48.49 -29.02 -41.98
CA TRP A 44 49.02 -27.67 -41.98
C TRP A 44 47.91 -26.63 -41.83
N VAL A 45 48.27 -25.53 -41.16
CA VAL A 45 47.55 -24.27 -41.20
C VAL A 45 48.41 -23.31 -42.01
N SER A 46 47.81 -22.49 -42.87
CA SER A 46 48.55 -21.48 -43.60
C SER A 46 47.95 -20.09 -43.48
N LEU A 47 48.82 -19.09 -43.52
CA LEU A 47 48.46 -17.69 -43.59
C LEU A 47 48.70 -17.22 -45.02
N PHE A 48 47.68 -16.66 -45.66
CA PHE A 48 47.75 -16.12 -47.02
C PHE A 48 47.69 -14.59 -46.99
N ALA A 49 48.49 -13.94 -47.83
CA ALA A 49 48.21 -12.56 -48.21
C ALA A 49 46.89 -12.52 -49.01
N PRO A 50 45.95 -11.62 -48.70
CA PRO A 50 44.70 -11.53 -49.44
C PRO A 50 44.94 -11.08 -50.89
N GLY A 51 44.11 -11.56 -51.82
CA GLY A 51 44.12 -11.07 -53.21
C GLY A 51 43.67 -9.60 -53.27
N GLY A 52 44.32 -8.79 -54.10
CA GLY A 52 43.92 -7.38 -54.31
C GLY A 52 44.48 -6.38 -53.29
N LEU A 53 45.58 -6.68 -52.61
CA LEU A 53 46.28 -5.72 -51.75
C LEU A 53 46.69 -4.46 -52.52
N THR A 54 46.22 -3.30 -52.08
CA THR A 54 46.59 -1.99 -52.63
C THR A 54 47.87 -1.43 -52.03
N SER A 55 48.33 -1.98 -50.89
CA SER A 55 49.57 -1.63 -50.22
C SER A 55 50.05 -2.77 -49.30
N ASN A 56 51.35 -2.77 -48.97
CA ASN A 56 51.93 -3.71 -48.02
C ASN A 56 51.55 -3.32 -46.58
N TYR A 57 51.24 -4.32 -45.74
CA TYR A 57 51.20 -4.16 -44.29
C TYR A 57 51.96 -5.27 -43.57
N ARG A 58 52.42 -4.99 -42.36
CA ARG A 58 53.13 -5.89 -41.45
C ARG A 58 52.36 -5.98 -40.14
N LEU A 59 52.08 -7.20 -39.69
CA LEU A 59 51.55 -7.44 -38.37
C LEU A 59 52.71 -7.54 -37.38
N ILE A 60 52.85 -6.59 -36.46
CA ILE A 60 53.87 -6.63 -35.41
C ILE A 60 53.25 -7.29 -34.18
N LEU A 61 53.76 -8.47 -33.80
CA LEU A 61 53.27 -9.24 -32.66
C LEU A 61 53.65 -8.59 -31.32
N PRO A 62 52.90 -8.83 -30.23
CA PRO A 62 53.22 -8.29 -28.92
C PRO A 62 54.52 -8.91 -28.41
N ALA A 63 55.32 -8.14 -27.67
CA ALA A 63 56.60 -8.62 -27.12
C ALA A 63 56.43 -9.68 -26.00
N THR A 64 55.23 -9.80 -25.44
CA THR A 64 54.89 -10.76 -24.38
C THR A 64 53.95 -11.84 -24.89
N ALA A 65 53.95 -13.02 -24.25
CA ALA A 65 52.97 -14.08 -24.50
C ALA A 65 51.56 -13.69 -23.95
N PRO A 66 50.47 -14.27 -24.51
CA PRO A 66 49.14 -14.06 -23.96
C PRO A 66 48.93 -14.80 -22.64
N SER A 67 48.05 -14.26 -21.80
CA SER A 67 47.41 -14.98 -20.70
C SER A 67 46.12 -15.66 -21.15
N THR A 68 45.68 -16.67 -20.40
CA THR A 68 44.41 -17.38 -20.67
C THR A 68 43.26 -16.39 -20.85
N GLY A 69 42.53 -16.56 -21.95
CA GLY A 69 41.39 -15.75 -22.30
C GLY A 69 41.71 -14.52 -23.15
N GLN A 70 42.97 -14.12 -23.35
CA GLN A 70 43.30 -12.97 -24.17
C GLN A 70 43.19 -13.23 -25.69
N PHE A 71 42.89 -12.19 -26.46
CA PHE A 71 42.84 -12.18 -27.93
C PHE A 71 43.86 -11.20 -28.51
N LEU A 72 44.28 -11.45 -29.75
CA LEU A 72 45.16 -10.54 -30.49
C LEU A 72 44.33 -9.46 -31.19
N ASN A 73 44.54 -8.19 -30.85
CA ASN A 73 43.88 -7.03 -31.46
C ASN A 73 44.90 -6.09 -32.11
N ILE A 74 44.50 -5.31 -33.13
CA ILE A 74 45.32 -4.21 -33.65
C ILE A 74 45.28 -3.06 -32.64
N ALA A 75 46.43 -2.72 -32.06
CA ALA A 75 46.62 -1.62 -31.11
C ALA A 75 46.77 -0.27 -31.81
N SER A 76 47.55 -0.24 -32.89
CA SER A 76 47.83 0.98 -33.65
C SER A 76 48.26 0.66 -35.07
N ILE A 77 48.11 1.64 -35.96
CA ILE A 77 48.54 1.57 -37.37
C ILE A 77 49.45 2.78 -37.62
N SER A 78 50.68 2.54 -38.06
CA SER A 78 51.63 3.57 -38.47
C SER A 78 52.21 3.22 -39.83
N GLY A 79 51.66 3.82 -40.89
CA GLY A 79 51.98 3.44 -42.26
C GLY A 79 51.63 1.98 -42.53
N SER A 80 52.62 1.17 -42.92
CA SER A 80 52.46 -0.26 -43.14
C SER A 80 52.52 -1.10 -41.86
N ASP A 81 52.78 -0.50 -40.70
CA ASP A 81 52.99 -1.24 -39.45
C ASP A 81 51.73 -1.29 -38.60
N TYR A 82 51.17 -2.48 -38.48
CA TYR A 82 49.97 -2.78 -37.69
C TYR A 82 50.45 -3.45 -36.41
N THR A 83 50.62 -2.66 -35.36
CA THR A 83 51.07 -3.16 -34.06
C THR A 83 49.91 -3.84 -33.37
N THR A 84 50.12 -5.08 -32.94
CA THR A 84 49.11 -5.86 -32.21
C THR A 84 49.37 -5.87 -30.72
N GLN A 85 48.32 -6.12 -29.95
CA GLN A 85 48.36 -6.25 -28.50
C GLN A 85 47.45 -7.40 -28.04
N TRP A 86 47.77 -7.98 -26.90
CA TRP A 86 46.87 -8.89 -26.20
C TRP A 86 45.80 -8.07 -25.46
N ILE A 87 44.55 -8.34 -25.76
CA ILE A 87 43.40 -7.77 -25.03
C ILE A 87 42.70 -8.89 -24.27
N THR A 88 42.23 -8.61 -23.06
CA THR A 88 41.24 -9.48 -22.41
C THR A 88 39.85 -9.23 -23.04
N PRO A 89 39.00 -10.27 -23.22
CA PRO A 89 37.65 -10.14 -23.78
C PRO A 89 36.88 -9.03 -23.09
N LEU A 90 36.31 -8.13 -23.89
CA LEU A 90 35.30 -7.12 -23.53
C LEU A 90 35.26 -6.76 -22.04
N THR A 91 36.29 -6.08 -21.56
CA THR A 91 36.08 -5.12 -20.48
C THR A 91 35.39 -3.91 -21.12
N GLY A 92 34.09 -3.74 -20.86
CA GLY A 92 33.41 -2.47 -21.17
C GLY A 92 33.88 -1.38 -20.20
N ASN A 93 33.97 -0.13 -20.64
CA ASN A 93 34.31 1.02 -19.79
C ASN A 93 33.11 1.51 -18.94
N GLY A 94 32.30 0.57 -18.41
CA GLY A 94 31.13 0.90 -17.61
C GLY A 94 31.50 1.32 -16.18
N THR A 95 30.68 2.16 -15.56
CA THR A 95 30.77 2.39 -14.11
C THR A 95 30.13 1.20 -13.39
N SER A 96 30.79 0.68 -12.35
CA SER A 96 30.20 -0.36 -11.49
C SER A 96 28.82 0.07 -11.01
N THR A 97 27.93 -0.90 -10.76
CA THR A 97 26.54 -0.70 -10.26
C THR A 97 25.61 0.12 -11.16
N GLN A 98 25.99 0.43 -12.40
CA GLN A 98 25.08 1.07 -13.35
C GLN A 98 24.63 0.08 -14.42
N VAL A 99 23.35 0.13 -14.79
CA VAL A 99 22.82 -0.67 -15.90
C VAL A 99 23.27 -0.04 -17.23
N ALA A 100 23.89 -0.83 -18.09
CA ALA A 100 24.29 -0.39 -19.43
C ALA A 100 23.08 -0.32 -20.37
N TYR A 101 23.05 0.69 -21.24
CA TYR A 101 22.07 0.86 -22.31
C TYR A 101 22.74 1.35 -23.59
N TRP A 102 22.11 1.11 -24.74
CA TRP A 102 22.59 1.61 -26.03
C TRP A 102 22.26 3.10 -26.18
N SER A 103 23.28 3.93 -26.41
CA SER A 103 23.11 5.35 -26.73
C SER A 103 23.10 5.60 -28.25
N SER A 104 23.48 4.60 -29.05
CA SER A 104 23.40 4.61 -30.51
C SER A 104 23.37 3.16 -31.05
N SER A 105 23.37 2.97 -32.38
CA SER A 105 23.41 1.64 -33.01
C SER A 105 24.67 0.81 -32.68
N SER A 106 25.73 1.45 -32.18
CA SER A 106 26.99 0.78 -31.82
C SER A 106 27.62 1.28 -30.51
N GLY A 107 27.00 2.24 -29.82
CA GLY A 107 27.51 2.83 -28.58
C GLY A 107 26.78 2.33 -27.35
N LEU A 108 27.52 1.79 -26.38
CA LEU A 108 27.03 1.52 -25.03
C LEU A 108 27.33 2.71 -24.11
N SER A 109 26.38 3.00 -23.22
CA SER A 109 26.49 4.02 -22.18
C SER A 109 25.82 3.52 -20.90
N SER A 110 25.86 4.33 -19.84
CA SER A 110 25.19 4.08 -18.57
C SER A 110 24.82 5.40 -17.90
N SER A 111 23.98 5.33 -16.86
CA SER A 111 23.55 6.50 -16.08
C SER A 111 23.56 6.17 -14.60
N SER A 112 24.02 7.10 -13.77
CA SER A 112 23.92 6.98 -12.30
C SER A 112 22.48 6.92 -11.80
N SER A 113 21.51 7.39 -12.60
CA SER A 113 20.09 7.33 -12.26
C SER A 113 19.47 5.95 -12.50
N LEU A 114 20.15 5.02 -13.18
CA LEU A 114 19.68 3.64 -13.38
C LEU A 114 20.66 2.68 -12.69
N TYR A 115 20.44 2.48 -11.40
CA TYR A 115 21.38 1.86 -10.48
C TYR A 115 21.00 0.41 -10.17
N TRP A 116 21.97 -0.49 -10.23
CA TRP A 116 21.83 -1.88 -9.80
C TRP A 116 22.74 -2.17 -8.60
N ASP A 117 22.11 -2.42 -7.46
CA ASP A 117 22.78 -2.87 -6.25
C ASP A 117 23.15 -4.35 -6.39
N ASN A 118 24.41 -4.63 -6.71
CA ASN A 118 24.93 -6.00 -6.83
C ASN A 118 24.91 -6.78 -5.52
N THR A 119 25.03 -6.11 -4.37
CA THR A 119 25.11 -6.77 -3.07
C THR A 119 23.74 -7.28 -2.64
N ASN A 120 22.69 -6.50 -2.84
CA ASN A 120 21.33 -6.84 -2.40
C ASN A 120 20.39 -7.29 -3.54
N GLY A 121 20.83 -7.18 -4.79
CA GLY A 121 20.03 -7.48 -5.99
C GLY A 121 18.78 -6.60 -6.06
N ARG A 122 18.98 -5.28 -6.16
CA ARG A 122 17.92 -4.26 -6.16
C ARG A 122 18.14 -3.24 -7.30
N LEU A 123 17.06 -2.81 -7.93
CA LEU A 123 17.06 -1.78 -8.96
C LEU A 123 16.60 -0.44 -8.36
N GLY A 124 17.45 0.59 -8.48
CA GLY A 124 17.14 1.97 -8.13
C GLY A 124 17.00 2.83 -9.37
N ILE A 125 15.94 3.63 -9.43
CA ILE A 125 15.75 4.70 -10.40
C ILE A 125 15.78 6.02 -9.66
N GLY A 126 16.79 6.84 -9.91
CA GLY A 126 17.02 8.09 -9.18
C GLY A 126 17.65 7.92 -7.79
N THR A 127 18.03 6.71 -7.39
CA THR A 127 18.69 6.40 -6.11
C THR A 127 19.79 5.36 -6.27
N SER A 128 20.91 5.54 -5.57
CA SER A 128 22.01 4.56 -5.49
C SER A 128 21.97 3.68 -4.25
N THR A 129 20.95 3.83 -3.40
CA THR A 129 20.78 3.05 -2.17
C THR A 129 19.35 2.53 -2.03
N PRO A 130 18.85 1.73 -2.99
CA PRO A 130 17.49 1.22 -2.93
C PRO A 130 17.27 0.32 -1.70
N ALA A 131 16.21 0.57 -0.94
CA ALA A 131 15.82 -0.20 0.25
C ALA A 131 14.99 -1.45 -0.09
N GLN A 132 14.47 -1.55 -1.31
CA GLN A 132 13.62 -2.65 -1.79
C GLN A 132 13.99 -3.07 -3.22
N LYS A 133 13.36 -4.14 -3.74
CA LYS A 133 13.72 -4.72 -5.04
C LYS A 133 13.67 -3.73 -6.22
N LEU A 134 12.67 -2.86 -6.22
CA LEU A 134 12.55 -1.75 -7.16
C LEU A 134 12.21 -0.50 -6.36
N GLU A 135 13.01 0.56 -6.51
CA GLU A 135 12.74 1.86 -5.90
C GLU A 135 12.86 2.97 -6.94
N VAL A 136 11.86 3.85 -6.98
CA VAL A 136 11.87 5.05 -7.81
C VAL A 136 11.85 6.25 -6.88
N MET A 137 12.95 7.01 -6.85
CA MET A 137 13.10 8.17 -5.97
C MET A 137 12.74 9.45 -6.71
N ASN A 138 11.89 10.29 -6.08
CA ASN A 138 11.45 11.59 -6.60
C ASN A 138 10.82 11.52 -8.01
N GLY A 139 10.08 10.45 -8.33
CA GLY A 139 9.43 10.25 -9.62
C GLY A 139 8.14 9.43 -9.53
N ASN A 140 7.42 9.35 -10.65
CA ASN A 140 6.15 8.62 -10.77
C ASN A 140 6.34 7.26 -11.46
N ILE A 141 5.46 6.30 -11.16
CA ILE A 141 5.32 5.05 -11.92
C ILE A 141 4.00 5.10 -12.69
N LEU A 142 4.08 5.20 -14.02
CA LEU A 142 2.92 5.17 -14.90
C LEU A 142 2.73 3.77 -15.49
N LEU A 143 1.58 3.16 -15.25
CA LEU A 143 1.15 1.92 -15.91
C LEU A 143 0.29 2.29 -17.12
N ASN A 144 0.90 2.33 -18.31
CA ASN A 144 0.26 2.80 -19.54
C ASN A 144 -0.20 1.63 -20.45
N ASN A 145 -1.07 1.93 -21.41
CA ASN A 145 -1.54 1.01 -22.43
C ASN A 145 -1.67 1.70 -23.80
N ASN A 146 -1.61 0.94 -24.88
CA ASN A 146 -1.77 1.41 -26.26
C ASN A 146 -2.84 0.62 -27.04
N ASN A 147 -3.64 -0.19 -26.33
CA ASN A 147 -4.59 -1.15 -26.88
C ASN A 147 -5.99 -1.00 -26.26
N ASN A 148 -6.28 0.16 -25.65
CA ASN A 148 -7.53 0.45 -24.94
C ASN A 148 -7.86 -0.54 -23.81
N THR A 149 -6.85 -1.22 -23.27
CA THR A 149 -6.99 -2.13 -22.12
C THR A 149 -6.18 -1.56 -20.96
N SER A 150 -6.84 -1.25 -19.85
CA SER A 150 -6.15 -0.66 -18.68
C SER A 150 -5.03 -1.58 -18.17
N ALA A 151 -3.92 -0.98 -17.78
CA ALA A 151 -2.89 -1.65 -17.01
C ALA A 151 -3.28 -1.67 -15.53
N GLU A 152 -2.75 -2.63 -14.77
CA GLU A 152 -3.17 -2.87 -13.39
C GLU A 152 -1.96 -2.97 -12.45
N LEU A 153 -2.09 -2.41 -11.24
CA LEU A 153 -1.23 -2.82 -10.14
C LEU A 153 -1.78 -4.12 -9.58
N ARG A 154 -0.99 -5.20 -9.63
CA ARG A 154 -1.38 -6.54 -9.17
C ARG A 154 -0.54 -7.00 -7.98
N ILE A 155 -1.20 -7.56 -6.99
CA ILE A 155 -0.59 -8.15 -5.80
C ILE A 155 -1.01 -9.63 -5.77
N ALA A 156 -0.07 -10.52 -6.06
CA ALA A 156 -0.31 -11.95 -6.09
C ALA A 156 -0.58 -12.52 -4.68
N GLU A 157 -1.41 -13.57 -4.62
CA GLU A 157 -1.56 -14.35 -3.39
C GLU A 157 -0.20 -14.98 -2.98
N PRO A 158 0.04 -15.23 -1.68
CA PRO A 158 1.27 -15.86 -1.21
C PRO A 158 1.25 -17.37 -1.53
N SER A 159 1.53 -17.73 -2.79
CA SER A 159 1.54 -19.11 -3.26
C SER A 159 2.68 -19.38 -4.24
N THR A 160 3.26 -20.58 -4.16
CA THR A 160 4.31 -21.05 -5.10
C THR A 160 3.74 -21.67 -6.38
N SER A 161 2.43 -21.93 -6.42
CA SER A 161 1.73 -22.56 -7.56
C SER A 161 0.38 -21.92 -7.90
N GLY A 162 -0.12 -21.04 -7.04
CA GLY A 162 -1.33 -20.25 -7.28
C GLY A 162 -1.08 -19.12 -8.27
N SER A 163 -2.13 -18.71 -8.97
CA SER A 163 -2.10 -17.65 -9.97
C SER A 163 -3.07 -16.50 -9.67
N ASN A 164 -3.69 -16.49 -8.48
CA ASN A 164 -4.64 -15.45 -8.10
C ASN A 164 -3.92 -14.18 -7.63
N TYR A 165 -4.59 -13.04 -7.79
CA TYR A 165 -4.10 -11.73 -7.34
C TYR A 165 -5.25 -10.79 -7.00
N THR A 166 -4.96 -9.79 -6.17
CA THR A 166 -5.80 -8.59 -6.03
C THR A 166 -5.25 -7.49 -6.92
N ALA A 167 -6.11 -6.78 -7.64
CA ALA A 167 -5.70 -5.73 -8.57
C ALA A 167 -6.41 -4.39 -8.33
N PHE A 168 -5.68 -3.31 -8.59
CA PHE A 168 -6.23 -1.99 -8.79
C PHE A 168 -6.19 -1.67 -10.28
N LYS A 169 -7.35 -1.34 -10.85
CA LYS A 169 -7.54 -1.10 -12.28
C LYS A 169 -8.37 0.14 -12.53
N THR A 170 -8.14 0.80 -13.65
CA THR A 170 -8.97 1.93 -14.10
C THR A 170 -9.99 1.47 -15.15
N GLN A 171 -11.06 2.25 -15.30
CA GLN A 171 -11.97 2.21 -16.45
C GLN A 171 -11.68 3.42 -17.37
N PRO A 172 -12.27 3.51 -18.57
CA PRO A 172 -12.23 4.74 -19.36
C PRO A 172 -12.70 5.96 -18.53
N GLN A 173 -11.95 7.06 -18.60
CA GLN A 173 -12.15 8.28 -17.81
C GLN A 173 -12.27 9.51 -18.72
N SER A 174 -13.02 10.52 -18.29
CA SER A 174 -13.15 11.82 -19.00
C SER A 174 -12.21 12.90 -18.46
N SER A 175 -11.50 12.63 -17.37
CA SER A 175 -10.49 13.49 -16.73
C SER A 175 -9.59 12.65 -15.82
N ASP A 176 -8.46 13.22 -15.41
CA ASP A 176 -7.58 12.58 -14.44
C ASP A 176 -8.25 12.47 -13.07
N ILE A 177 -8.17 11.29 -12.45
CA ILE A 177 -8.68 11.04 -11.10
C ILE A 177 -7.50 10.81 -10.16
N THR A 178 -7.32 11.69 -9.18
CA THR A 178 -6.26 11.59 -8.16
C THR A 178 -6.88 11.37 -6.79
N TYR A 179 -6.49 10.30 -6.12
CA TYR A 179 -6.85 10.05 -4.73
C TYR A 179 -5.68 10.40 -3.80
N THR A 180 -5.89 11.33 -2.87
CA THR A 180 -4.90 11.68 -1.84
C THR A 180 -5.19 10.89 -0.57
N LEU A 181 -4.25 10.06 -0.11
CA LEU A 181 -4.42 9.24 1.10
C LEU A 181 -4.37 10.10 2.38
N PRO A 182 -4.93 9.61 3.50
CA PRO A 182 -4.77 10.25 4.80
C PRO A 182 -3.29 10.30 5.22
N ASP A 183 -2.94 11.30 6.03
CA ASP A 183 -1.60 11.52 6.58
C ASP A 183 -1.33 10.72 7.87
N ALA A 184 -2.34 10.02 8.40
CA ALA A 184 -2.24 9.22 9.62
C ALA A 184 -3.04 7.91 9.52
N LEU A 185 -2.72 6.97 10.40
CA LEU A 185 -3.49 5.74 10.62
C LEU A 185 -4.85 6.05 11.28
N PRO A 186 -5.85 5.16 11.16
CA PRO A 186 -7.11 5.34 11.88
C PRO A 186 -6.88 5.16 13.38
N THR A 187 -7.55 5.98 14.19
CA THR A 187 -7.50 5.90 15.66
C THR A 187 -8.50 4.92 16.26
N ILE A 188 -9.42 4.39 15.45
CA ILE A 188 -10.49 3.47 15.86
C ILE A 188 -10.49 2.25 14.95
N ASN A 189 -10.60 1.06 15.54
CA ASN A 189 -10.76 -0.18 14.77
C ASN A 189 -12.07 -0.18 13.97
N GLY A 190 -11.99 -0.60 12.71
CA GLY A 190 -13.14 -0.62 11.80
C GLY A 190 -13.40 0.70 11.06
N SER A 191 -12.55 1.71 11.21
CA SER A 191 -12.60 2.90 10.35
C SER A 191 -12.52 2.57 8.86
N VAL A 192 -13.19 3.38 8.06
CA VAL A 192 -13.25 3.26 6.59
C VAL A 192 -12.64 4.48 5.93
N LEU A 193 -12.06 4.32 4.74
CA LEU A 193 -11.63 5.46 3.92
C LEU A 193 -12.83 6.07 3.21
N ALA A 194 -13.09 7.35 3.46
CA ALA A 194 -14.14 8.12 2.80
C ALA A 194 -13.50 9.20 1.91
N GLY A 195 -13.99 9.31 0.67
CA GLY A 195 -13.51 10.28 -0.31
C GLY A 195 -14.41 11.50 -0.45
N THR A 196 -13.79 12.64 -0.77
CA THR A 196 -14.49 13.87 -1.19
C THR A 196 -14.64 13.92 -2.71
N THR A 197 -15.46 14.85 -3.21
CA THR A 197 -15.59 15.12 -4.66
C THR A 197 -14.30 15.63 -5.30
N SER A 198 -13.32 16.06 -4.51
CA SER A 198 -11.98 16.46 -4.95
C SER A 198 -10.93 15.36 -4.82
N GLY A 199 -11.32 14.13 -4.45
CA GLY A 199 -10.40 12.98 -4.36
C GLY A 199 -9.55 12.91 -3.09
N VAL A 200 -9.78 13.78 -2.09
CA VAL A 200 -9.11 13.64 -0.78
C VAL A 200 -9.79 12.52 0.01
N LEU A 201 -9.00 11.55 0.49
CA LEU A 201 -9.45 10.44 1.34
C LEU A 201 -9.13 10.74 2.81
N SER A 202 -10.05 10.40 3.71
CA SER A 202 -9.90 10.54 5.17
C SER A 202 -10.49 9.33 5.91
N TRP A 203 -10.01 9.04 7.12
CA TRP A 203 -10.60 8.00 7.97
C TRP A 203 -11.92 8.49 8.55
N SER A 204 -12.99 7.74 8.33
CA SER A 204 -14.30 7.97 8.92
C SER A 204 -14.69 6.82 9.86
N SER A 205 -15.54 7.13 10.84
CA SER A 205 -16.13 6.13 11.71
C SER A 205 -17.09 5.25 10.92
N PRO A 206 -17.05 3.91 11.08
CA PRO A 206 -17.98 3.02 10.38
C PRO A 206 -19.44 3.28 10.76
N TRP A 207 -19.68 3.96 11.90
CA TRP A 207 -21.01 4.27 12.44
C TRP A 207 -21.57 5.62 11.95
N SER A 208 -20.86 6.29 11.03
CA SER A 208 -21.22 7.60 10.49
C SER A 208 -21.93 7.54 9.13
N LEU A 209 -22.08 6.36 8.53
CA LEU A 209 -22.58 6.23 7.16
C LEU A 209 -24.07 5.86 7.16
N GLY A 210 -24.92 6.88 7.00
CA GLY A 210 -26.29 6.74 6.47
C GLY A 210 -27.44 6.79 7.47
N ASN A 211 -27.18 6.67 8.76
CA ASN A 211 -28.12 6.87 9.87
C ASN A 211 -27.30 6.73 11.14
N ILE A 212 -26.89 7.84 11.77
CA ILE A 212 -26.05 7.76 12.97
C ILE A 212 -26.90 7.09 14.06
N ILE A 213 -26.49 5.90 14.51
CA ILE A 213 -27.06 5.29 15.71
C ILE A 213 -26.15 5.64 16.88
N ARG A 214 -26.70 6.30 17.89
CA ARG A 214 -26.06 6.43 19.21
C ARG A 214 -26.75 5.46 20.16
N PHE A 215 -25.97 4.80 21.01
CA PHE A 215 -26.49 3.80 21.95
C PHE A 215 -25.83 3.99 23.30
N ALA A 216 -26.64 4.15 24.34
CA ALA A 216 -26.19 4.22 25.72
C ALA A 216 -26.87 3.11 26.52
N ARG A 217 -26.08 2.36 27.30
CA ARG A 217 -26.53 1.28 28.17
C ARG A 217 -25.91 1.44 29.55
N LYS A 218 -26.72 1.27 30.60
CA LYS A 218 -26.23 1.24 31.97
C LYS A 218 -25.37 0.00 32.20
N THR A 219 -24.15 0.21 32.69
CA THR A 219 -23.20 -0.87 33.00
C THR A 219 -23.35 -1.40 34.43
N THR A 220 -24.05 -0.67 35.30
CA THR A 220 -24.35 -1.04 36.69
C THR A 220 -25.75 -0.56 37.08
N ASP A 221 -26.29 -1.13 38.15
CA ASP A 221 -27.49 -0.60 38.83
C ASP A 221 -27.17 0.77 39.44
N GLU A 222 -28.10 1.72 39.34
CA GLU A 222 -28.02 3.03 39.98
C GLU A 222 -29.28 3.21 40.84
N SER A 223 -29.11 3.58 42.12
CA SER A 223 -30.18 3.63 43.10
C SER A 223 -30.26 4.99 43.77
N VAL A 224 -31.46 5.54 43.86
CA VAL A 224 -31.72 6.91 44.32
C VAL A 224 -32.85 6.90 45.35
N SER A 225 -32.64 7.58 46.47
CA SER A 225 -33.60 7.67 47.59
C SER A 225 -34.08 9.10 47.89
N ASN A 226 -34.02 9.99 46.90
CA ASN A 226 -34.48 11.37 47.01
C ASN A 226 -35.21 11.80 45.73
N SER A 227 -36.01 12.86 45.82
CA SER A 227 -36.85 13.35 44.72
C SER A 227 -36.24 14.48 43.89
N THR A 228 -34.94 14.74 44.06
CA THR A 228 -34.22 15.73 43.25
C THR A 228 -33.74 15.07 41.97
N LEU A 229 -34.13 15.61 40.81
CA LEU A 229 -33.62 15.13 39.52
C LEU A 229 -32.09 15.18 39.51
N GLN A 230 -31.48 14.07 39.11
CA GLN A 230 -30.06 13.99 38.84
C GLN A 230 -29.82 13.39 37.46
N ASN A 231 -28.63 13.64 36.90
CA ASN A 231 -28.21 13.05 35.65
C ASN A 231 -27.98 11.55 35.85
N ASP A 232 -28.47 10.75 34.92
CA ASP A 232 -28.05 9.35 34.82
C ASP A 232 -26.56 9.26 34.43
N ASP A 233 -25.81 8.40 35.11
CA ASP A 233 -24.36 8.26 34.91
C ASP A 233 -23.96 7.72 33.53
N HIS A 234 -24.88 7.06 32.83
CA HIS A 234 -24.59 6.35 31.58
C HIS A 234 -25.47 6.77 30.41
N LEU A 235 -26.71 7.19 30.68
CA LEU A 235 -27.71 7.47 29.64
C LEU A 235 -27.65 8.93 29.18
N SER A 236 -26.52 9.27 28.54
CA SER A 236 -26.25 10.58 27.94
C SER A 236 -25.72 10.45 26.51
N PHE A 237 -25.98 11.47 25.69
CA PHE A 237 -25.65 11.46 24.27
C PHE A 237 -25.12 12.82 23.83
N THR A 238 -23.97 12.85 23.15
CA THR A 238 -23.54 14.03 22.41
C THR A 238 -24.40 14.19 21.16
N VAL A 239 -24.90 15.39 20.95
CA VAL A 239 -25.74 15.78 19.81
C VAL A 239 -25.19 17.07 19.19
N ASP A 240 -25.21 17.14 17.87
CA ASP A 240 -24.72 18.28 17.10
C ASP A 240 -25.87 19.24 16.78
N THR A 241 -25.56 20.34 16.08
CA THR A 241 -26.56 21.36 15.69
C THR A 241 -27.45 20.88 14.55
N ASN A 242 -28.73 21.30 14.55
CA ASN A 242 -29.70 21.10 13.47
C ASN A 242 -29.95 19.63 13.11
N GLU A 243 -29.99 18.75 14.10
CA GLU A 243 -30.25 17.32 13.92
C GLU A 243 -31.65 16.95 14.41
N VAL A 244 -32.25 15.93 13.78
CA VAL A 244 -33.48 15.29 14.26
C VAL A 244 -33.17 13.83 14.58
N TRP A 245 -33.59 13.39 15.77
CA TRP A 245 -33.31 12.07 16.32
C TRP A 245 -34.60 11.35 16.69
N GLU A 246 -34.73 10.09 16.29
CA GLU A 246 -35.68 9.15 16.89
C GLU A 246 -35.07 8.56 18.17
N ILE A 247 -35.81 8.61 19.27
CA ILE A 247 -35.48 8.00 20.57
C ILE A 247 -36.21 6.67 20.71
N ASP A 248 -35.49 5.62 21.09
CA ASP A 248 -36.07 4.31 21.47
C ASP A 248 -35.28 3.71 22.64
N GLY A 249 -35.95 3.41 23.76
CA GLY A 249 -35.27 2.91 24.94
C GLY A 249 -36.16 2.14 25.91
N VAL A 250 -35.51 1.45 26.85
CA VAL A 250 -36.14 0.76 27.96
C VAL A 250 -35.34 0.99 29.24
N LEU A 251 -36.02 1.40 30.31
CA LEU A 251 -35.49 1.44 31.66
C LEU A 251 -36.07 0.26 32.44
N ASN A 252 -35.23 -0.69 32.81
CA ASN A 252 -35.59 -1.74 33.73
C ASN A 252 -35.40 -1.21 35.13
N MET A 253 -36.39 -1.35 36.00
CA MET A 253 -36.33 -0.69 37.30
C MET A 253 -36.97 -1.47 38.43
N ASP A 254 -36.45 -1.21 39.62
CA ASP A 254 -37.02 -1.65 40.88
C ASP A 254 -37.37 -0.45 41.76
N CYS A 255 -38.40 -0.60 42.58
CA CYS A 255 -38.70 0.37 43.63
C CYS A 255 -38.93 -0.37 44.93
N SER A 256 -38.36 0.11 46.05
CA SER A 256 -38.41 -0.62 47.32
C SER A 256 -39.80 -0.70 47.99
N SER A 257 -40.87 -0.14 47.39
CA SER A 257 -42.22 -0.15 47.97
C SER A 257 -43.30 -0.68 47.03
N THR A 258 -44.40 -1.12 47.63
CA THR A 258 -45.61 -1.58 46.94
C THR A 258 -46.71 -0.51 46.87
N SER A 259 -46.57 0.66 47.51
CA SER A 259 -47.68 1.63 47.65
C SER A 259 -47.35 3.10 47.31
N GLN A 260 -46.13 3.61 47.50
CA GLN A 260 -45.82 5.05 47.33
C GLN A 260 -44.58 5.35 46.45
N GLY A 261 -43.93 4.30 45.95
CA GLY A 261 -42.73 4.40 45.10
C GLY A 261 -43.02 4.79 43.67
N GLY A 262 -41.96 5.11 42.91
CA GLY A 262 -42.10 5.52 41.52
C GLY A 262 -40.90 6.28 40.99
N ILE A 263 -40.96 6.69 39.72
CA ILE A 263 -39.87 7.40 39.05
C ILE A 263 -40.32 8.76 38.53
N LYS A 264 -39.43 9.74 38.62
CA LYS A 264 -39.51 10.99 37.88
C LYS A 264 -38.47 10.97 36.78
N LEU A 265 -38.85 11.32 35.56
CA LEU A 265 -37.94 11.39 34.40
C LEU A 265 -37.98 12.80 33.80
N ALA A 266 -36.83 13.24 33.32
CA ALA A 266 -36.68 14.38 32.43
C ALA A 266 -35.59 14.08 31.40
N PHE A 267 -35.66 14.75 30.27
CA PHE A 267 -34.56 14.80 29.31
C PHE A 267 -34.05 16.23 29.23
N ALA A 268 -32.87 16.49 29.79
CA ALA A 268 -32.20 17.76 29.61
C ALA A 268 -31.50 17.76 28.24
N GLY A 269 -31.74 18.79 27.43
CA GLY A 269 -31.12 18.97 26.13
C GLY A 269 -30.40 20.32 26.03
N PRO A 270 -29.62 20.55 24.95
CA PRO A 270 -28.99 21.84 24.68
C PRO A 270 -30.03 22.96 24.54
N THR A 271 -29.61 24.21 24.74
CA THR A 271 -30.50 25.37 24.64
C THR A 271 -31.20 25.43 23.28
N GLY A 272 -32.52 25.65 23.30
CA GLY A 272 -33.35 25.73 22.11
C GLY A 272 -33.71 24.38 21.47
N SER A 273 -33.26 23.26 22.04
CA SER A 273 -33.75 21.93 21.61
C SER A 273 -35.23 21.75 21.93
N THR A 274 -35.88 20.85 21.21
CA THR A 274 -37.26 20.42 21.48
C THR A 274 -37.28 18.90 21.61
N ILE A 275 -38.28 18.40 22.35
CA ILE A 275 -38.47 16.98 22.54
C ILE A 275 -39.95 16.65 22.50
N ASN A 276 -40.29 15.48 21.97
CA ASN A 276 -41.62 14.92 22.01
C ASN A 276 -41.47 13.43 22.30
N VAL A 277 -41.56 13.06 23.58
CA VAL A 277 -41.34 11.68 24.03
C VAL A 277 -42.58 11.13 24.70
N HIS A 278 -42.93 9.91 24.29
CA HIS A 278 -43.95 9.05 24.86
C HIS A 278 -43.29 8.03 25.79
N VAL A 279 -43.82 7.95 27.00
CA VAL A 279 -43.39 6.98 28.01
C VAL A 279 -44.49 5.94 28.19
N PHE A 280 -44.12 4.66 28.15
CA PHE A 280 -45.03 3.53 28.38
C PHE A 280 -44.50 2.70 29.54
N ILE A 281 -45.35 2.40 30.51
CA ILE A 281 -44.96 1.61 31.69
C ILE A 281 -45.62 0.25 31.58
N LEU A 282 -44.82 -0.82 31.62
CA LEU A 282 -45.32 -2.18 31.74
C LEU A 282 -45.15 -2.65 33.18
N ALA A 283 -46.27 -2.92 33.86
CA ALA A 283 -46.27 -3.47 35.21
C ALA A 283 -46.04 -4.98 35.23
N GLY A 284 -45.17 -5.44 36.13
CA GLY A 284 -45.02 -6.85 36.45
C GLY A 284 -46.33 -7.44 36.97
N TYR A 285 -46.59 -8.69 36.60
CA TYR A 285 -47.82 -9.44 36.85
C TYR A 285 -48.18 -9.54 38.34
N ASN A 286 -49.22 -8.81 38.81
CA ASN A 286 -50.14 -9.16 39.91
C ASN A 286 -51.08 -8.05 40.45
N THR A 287 -51.20 -6.87 39.82
CA THR A 287 -52.31 -5.94 40.12
C THR A 287 -52.99 -5.41 38.85
N GLN A 288 -54.31 -5.47 38.85
CA GLN A 288 -55.24 -5.05 37.80
C GLN A 288 -55.16 -3.54 37.46
N SER A 289 -54.08 -3.09 36.81
CA SER A 289 -54.16 -2.01 35.81
C SER A 289 -52.94 -2.06 34.88
N THR A 290 -53.15 -2.36 33.60
CA THR A 290 -52.24 -1.93 32.54
C THR A 290 -52.56 -0.47 32.27
N ASP A 291 -52.15 0.44 33.15
CA ASP A 291 -52.33 1.86 32.88
C ASP A 291 -51.32 2.29 31.82
N GLU A 292 -51.78 2.34 30.58
CA GLU A 292 -51.09 3.02 29.49
C GLU A 292 -51.11 4.53 29.78
N ILE A 293 -50.19 5.00 30.63
CA ILE A 293 -50.07 6.41 30.97
C ILE A 293 -49.28 7.11 29.85
N ARG A 294 -49.98 7.48 28.77
CA ARG A 294 -49.43 8.33 27.71
C ARG A 294 -49.29 9.76 28.24
N LEU A 295 -48.08 10.17 28.61
CA LEU A 295 -47.76 11.57 28.77
C LEU A 295 -46.59 11.96 27.86
N ILE A 296 -46.74 13.15 27.29
CA ILE A 296 -45.79 13.77 26.37
C ILE A 296 -44.83 14.60 27.21
N LEU A 297 -43.54 14.31 27.12
CA LEU A 297 -42.53 15.31 27.45
C LEU A 297 -42.35 16.19 26.20
N ASP A 298 -42.83 17.42 26.24
CA ASP A 298 -42.81 18.38 25.12
C ASP A 298 -41.72 19.46 25.25
N THR A 299 -41.09 19.53 26.42
CA THR A 299 -40.14 20.58 26.78
C THR A 299 -38.93 19.96 27.48
N PRO A 300 -37.70 20.10 26.92
CA PRO A 300 -36.49 19.60 27.59
C PRO A 300 -36.34 20.14 29.02
N GLY A 301 -35.87 19.29 29.93
CA GLY A 301 -35.69 19.59 31.36
C GLY A 301 -36.96 19.55 32.20
N THR A 302 -38.15 19.43 31.60
CA THR A 302 -39.39 19.27 32.36
C THR A 302 -39.50 17.86 32.92
N ALA A 303 -39.93 17.75 34.17
CA ALA A 303 -39.92 16.51 34.92
C ALA A 303 -41.32 15.92 35.03
N LEU A 304 -41.51 14.71 34.51
CA LEU A 304 -42.77 13.96 34.63
C LEU A 304 -42.59 12.78 35.57
N GLY A 305 -43.62 12.51 36.37
CA GLY A 305 -43.52 11.62 37.53
C GLY A 305 -44.64 10.60 37.59
N TRP A 306 -44.30 9.36 37.97
CA TRP A 306 -45.27 8.26 38.06
C TRP A 306 -45.10 7.50 39.37
N THR A 307 -46.18 7.39 40.14
CA THR A 307 -46.26 6.59 41.37
C THR A 307 -46.66 5.14 41.13
N SER A 308 -47.07 4.78 39.91
CA SER A 308 -47.51 3.42 39.57
C SER A 308 -46.35 2.47 39.24
N VAL A 309 -45.11 2.96 39.15
CA VAL A 309 -43.95 2.14 38.82
C VAL A 309 -43.39 1.46 40.07
N LYS A 310 -43.28 0.12 40.03
CA LYS A 310 -42.92 -0.74 41.17
C LYS A 310 -41.72 -1.64 40.82
N SER A 311 -41.43 -2.61 41.69
CA SER A 311 -40.43 -3.64 41.44
C SER A 311 -40.70 -4.42 40.16
N ASN A 312 -39.64 -4.71 39.40
CA ASN A 312 -39.67 -5.49 38.17
C ASN A 312 -40.53 -4.87 37.06
N ASN A 313 -40.58 -3.53 36.99
CA ASN A 313 -41.24 -2.80 35.92
C ASN A 313 -40.25 -2.46 34.79
N ALA A 314 -40.78 -2.31 33.58
CA ALA A 314 -40.07 -1.72 32.44
C ALA A 314 -40.74 -0.42 32.01
N VAL A 315 -39.93 0.62 31.80
CA VAL A 315 -40.36 1.91 31.25
C VAL A 315 -39.81 2.04 29.84
N TYR A 316 -40.69 1.98 28.85
CA TYR A 316 -40.36 2.19 27.45
C TYR A 316 -40.44 3.67 27.10
N ILE A 317 -39.46 4.13 26.33
CA ILE A 317 -39.32 5.52 25.92
C ILE A 317 -39.26 5.54 24.40
N LYS A 318 -40.18 6.25 23.75
CA LYS A 318 -40.19 6.44 22.29
C LYS A 318 -40.51 7.88 21.94
N GLY A 319 -39.82 8.47 20.98
CA GLY A 319 -40.12 9.85 20.62
C GLY A 319 -39.15 10.49 19.63
N ILE A 320 -39.29 11.79 19.46
CA ILE A 320 -38.43 12.61 18.62
C ILE A 320 -37.74 13.66 19.49
N PHE A 321 -36.46 13.89 19.21
CA PHE A 321 -35.68 14.99 19.76
C PHE A 321 -35.05 15.79 18.63
N THR A 322 -35.07 17.11 18.74
CA THR A 322 -34.54 18.01 17.72
C THR A 322 -33.62 19.03 18.34
N THR A 323 -32.41 19.15 17.81
CA THR A 323 -31.45 20.19 18.22
C THR A 323 -31.62 21.46 17.39
N SER A 324 -31.22 22.57 18.00
CA SER A 324 -31.22 23.89 17.37
C SER A 324 -29.84 24.21 16.77
N THR A 325 -29.50 25.50 16.68
CA THR A 325 -28.14 25.97 16.40
C THR A 325 -27.14 25.72 17.54
N THR A 326 -27.55 25.13 18.66
CA THR A 326 -26.67 24.82 19.80
C THR A 326 -26.47 23.30 19.92
N ALA A 327 -25.23 22.85 19.77
CA ALA A 327 -24.81 21.47 20.06
C ALA A 327 -24.67 21.24 21.57
N GLY A 328 -24.62 19.99 22.01
CA GLY A 328 -24.37 19.66 23.41
C GLY A 328 -24.75 18.24 23.78
N THR A 329 -25.43 18.09 24.92
CA THR A 329 -25.78 16.78 25.47
C THR A 329 -27.28 16.64 25.63
N LEU A 330 -27.84 15.53 25.13
CA LEU A 330 -29.12 15.00 25.58
C LEU A 330 -28.86 14.07 26.76
N GLN A 331 -29.36 14.44 27.93
CA GLN A 331 -29.11 13.77 29.21
C GLN A 331 -30.43 13.26 29.77
N LEU A 332 -30.53 11.95 29.99
CA LEU A 332 -31.60 11.43 30.84
C LEU A 332 -31.34 11.88 32.28
N GLN A 333 -32.36 12.45 32.90
CA GLN A 333 -32.37 12.78 34.31
C GLN A 333 -33.48 12.00 34.99
N TRP A 334 -33.22 11.52 36.20
CA TRP A 334 -34.22 10.79 36.95
C TRP A 334 -34.06 10.92 38.47
N ALA A 335 -35.13 10.61 39.19
CA ALA A 335 -35.20 10.58 40.64
C ALA A 335 -36.36 9.72 41.13
N LEU A 336 -36.44 9.52 42.45
CA LEU A 336 -37.64 9.01 43.10
C LEU A 336 -38.80 10.02 42.87
N ASN A 337 -39.99 9.53 42.54
CA ASN A 337 -41.11 10.44 42.22
C ASN A 337 -41.58 11.30 43.42
N ASN A 338 -41.77 10.67 44.58
CA ASN A 338 -42.20 11.33 45.81
C ASN A 338 -41.13 11.14 46.89
N GLY A 339 -40.71 12.21 47.56
CA GLY A 339 -39.61 12.20 48.55
C GLY A 339 -39.95 11.43 49.83
N SER A 340 -40.00 10.09 49.74
CA SER A 340 -40.19 9.16 50.86
C SER A 340 -38.86 8.52 51.26
N SER A 341 -38.86 7.67 52.29
CA SER A 341 -37.71 6.86 52.74
C SER A 341 -37.41 5.66 51.82
N GLU A 342 -37.77 5.75 50.55
CA GLU A 342 -37.75 4.64 49.58
C GLU A 342 -36.60 4.81 48.59
N THR A 343 -36.32 3.74 47.84
CA THR A 343 -35.27 3.73 46.82
C THR A 343 -35.84 3.30 45.48
N THR A 344 -35.58 4.10 44.45
CA THR A 344 -35.79 3.72 43.05
C THR A 344 -34.45 3.33 42.44
N THR A 345 -34.41 2.19 41.77
CA THR A 345 -33.22 1.66 41.12
C THR A 345 -33.46 1.53 39.63
N VAL A 346 -32.66 2.19 38.79
CA VAL A 346 -32.58 1.89 37.36
C VAL A 346 -31.47 0.87 37.15
N LYS A 347 -31.83 -0.28 36.61
CA LYS A 347 -30.98 -1.48 36.54
C LYS A 347 -29.95 -1.41 35.43
N GLN A 348 -28.87 -2.17 35.63
CA GLN A 348 -27.96 -2.58 34.58
C GLN A 348 -28.78 -3.09 33.37
N ASN A 349 -28.30 -2.81 32.16
CA ASN A 349 -28.94 -3.16 30.88
C ASN A 349 -30.17 -2.34 30.51
N SER A 350 -30.58 -1.36 31.32
CA SER A 350 -31.40 -0.26 30.82
C SER A 350 -30.64 0.48 29.72
N TYR A 351 -31.31 0.85 28.65
CA TYR A 351 -30.67 1.47 27.49
C TYR A 351 -31.57 2.48 26.78
N ILE A 352 -30.93 3.39 26.06
CA ILE A 352 -31.56 4.29 25.09
C ILE A 352 -30.74 4.26 23.80
N LYS A 353 -31.44 4.28 22.67
CA LYS A 353 -30.91 4.38 21.32
C LYS A 353 -31.42 5.66 20.69
N LEU A 354 -30.54 6.40 20.03
CA LEU A 354 -30.87 7.49 19.13
C LEU A 354 -30.58 7.08 17.70
N LEU A 355 -31.53 7.28 16.80
CA LEU A 355 -31.33 7.14 15.35
C LEU A 355 -31.46 8.53 14.73
N ARG A 356 -30.39 9.02 14.10
CA ARG A 356 -30.47 10.30 13.38
C ARG A 356 -31.32 10.11 12.13
N ILE A 357 -32.35 10.94 11.99
CA ILE A 357 -33.28 10.91 10.87
C ILE A 357 -33.26 12.21 10.04
N GLN A 358 -32.49 13.23 10.47
CA GLN A 358 -32.16 14.44 9.72
C GLN A 358 -30.86 15.08 10.23
#